data_AF-A0A7S3ANA1-F1
#
_entry.id   AF-A0A7S3ANA1-F1
#
_cell.length_a   1.000
_cell.length_b   1.000
_cell.length_c   1.000
_cell.angle_alpha   90.00
_cell.angle_beta   90.00
_cell.angle_gamma   90.00
#
_symmetry.space_group_name_H-M   'P 1'
#
loop_
_entity.id
_entity.type
_entity.pdbx_description
1 polymer ?
#
loop_
_entity_poly.entity_id
_entity_poly.type
_entity_poly.pdbx_seq_one_letter_code
_entity_poly.pdbx_strand_id
1 'polypeptide(L)'
;VPPPPIVPPRTISRFFTLRVIGATIALVGAFTLSFAWLECWSLVDSLYFTTSTLATIGFGDLRPARRVSRVLTSLLGVAGVGLLGGLVSATLAEWTRPTAPDAPERLDTQSASASRTGSLAARLLGWARLEIWDPSCGIRLAPWAQVAALFGIGVVGFKAC
;
A
#
# COMPACT_ATOMS: atom_id res chain seq x y z
N VAL A 1 -25.65 -29.52 -3.82
CA VAL A 1 -25.31 -28.15 -3.38
C VAL A 1 -25.10 -27.32 -4.64
N PRO A 2 -25.93 -26.31 -4.93
CA PRO A 2 -25.67 -25.44 -6.06
C PRO A 2 -24.31 -24.74 -5.87
N PRO A 3 -23.52 -24.55 -6.94
CA PRO A 3 -22.27 -23.79 -6.83
C PRO A 3 -22.60 -22.39 -6.29
N PRO A 4 -21.73 -21.81 -5.44
CA PRO A 4 -21.95 -20.47 -4.93
C PRO A 4 -22.05 -19.48 -6.10
N PRO A 5 -22.95 -18.48 -6.04
CA PRO A 5 -23.07 -17.48 -7.08
C PRO A 5 -21.74 -16.73 -7.24
N ILE A 6 -21.26 -16.62 -8.47
CA ILE A 6 -20.05 -15.88 -8.81
C ILE A 6 -20.40 -14.39 -8.73
N VAL A 7 -20.20 -13.78 -7.56
CA VAL A 7 -20.42 -12.35 -7.40
C VAL A 7 -19.29 -11.63 -8.15
N PRO A 8 -19.58 -10.77 -9.13
CA PRO A 8 -18.53 -10.02 -9.80
C PRO A 8 -17.80 -9.16 -8.77
N PRO A 9 -16.46 -9.06 -8.85
CA PRO A 9 -15.69 -8.25 -7.91
C PRO A 9 -16.28 -6.84 -7.89
N ARG A 10 -16.65 -6.36 -6.69
CA ARG A 10 -17.15 -4.98 -6.56
C ARG A 10 -16.01 -4.07 -6.96
N THR A 11 -16.22 -3.33 -8.05
CA THR A 11 -15.37 -2.28 -8.62
C THR A 11 -14.48 -1.66 -7.55
N ILE A 12 -13.28 -2.22 -7.38
CA ILE A 12 -12.27 -1.68 -6.48
C ILE A 12 -12.14 -0.21 -6.88
N SER A 13 -12.30 0.68 -5.90
CA SER A 13 -12.49 2.12 -6.09
C SER A 13 -11.67 2.60 -7.28
N ARG A 14 -12.32 3.02 -8.37
CA ARG A 14 -11.63 3.51 -9.58
C ARG A 14 -10.53 4.50 -9.20
N PHE A 15 -10.75 5.28 -8.15
CA PHE A 15 -9.77 6.19 -7.57
C PHE A 15 -8.53 5.48 -7.00
N PHE A 16 -8.66 4.36 -6.29
CA PHE A 16 -7.51 3.60 -5.77
C PHE A 16 -6.64 3.06 -6.91
N THR A 17 -7.24 2.39 -7.90
CA THR A 17 -6.50 1.83 -9.04
C THR A 17 -5.86 2.94 -9.88
N LEU A 18 -6.56 4.05 -10.13
CA LEU A 18 -6.00 5.21 -10.83
C LEU A 18 -4.84 5.84 -10.05
N ARG A 19 -4.92 5.91 -8.72
CA ARG A 19 -3.85 6.43 -7.86
C ARG A 19 -2.62 5.53 -7.90
N VAL A 20 -2.80 4.21 -7.84
CA VAL A 20 -1.70 3.24 -7.94
C VAL A 20 -1.02 3.33 -9.31
N ILE A 21 -1.80 3.32 -10.39
CA ILE A 21 -1.26 3.45 -11.76
C ILE A 21 -0.52 4.79 -11.92
N GLY A 22 -1.11 5.88 -11.46
CA GLY A 22 -0.48 7.21 -11.49
C GLY A 22 0.82 7.26 -10.70
N ALA A 23 0.85 6.66 -9.51
CA ALA A 23 2.05 6.57 -8.69
C ALA A 23 3.14 5.74 -9.37
N THR A 24 2.80 4.61 -10.00
CA THR A 24 3.74 3.79 -10.75
C THR A 24 4.33 4.55 -11.93
N ILE A 25 3.50 5.22 -12.74
CA ILE A 25 3.96 6.03 -13.89
C ILE A 25 4.88 7.15 -13.42
N ALA A 26 4.50 7.87 -12.36
CA ALA A 26 5.31 8.95 -11.80
C ALA A 26 6.67 8.44 -11.28
N LEU A 27 6.68 7.30 -10.59
CA LEU A 27 7.91 6.67 -10.09
C LEU A 27 8.81 6.24 -11.24
N VAL A 28 8.28 5.56 -12.25
CA VAL A 28 9.05 5.15 -13.44
C VAL A 28 9.61 6.38 -14.16
N GLY A 29 8.81 7.43 -14.35
CA GLY A 29 9.26 8.68 -14.98
C GLY A 29 10.39 9.36 -14.20
N ALA A 30 10.24 9.49 -12.88
CA ALA A 30 11.23 10.13 -12.01
C ALA A 30 12.57 9.39 -12.01
N PHE A 31 12.56 8.05 -11.89
CA PHE A 31 13.77 7.24 -11.93
C PHE A 31 14.41 7.23 -13.34
N THR A 32 13.60 7.13 -14.39
CA THR A 32 14.10 7.17 -15.78
C THR A 32 14.85 8.46 -16.07
N LEU A 33 14.28 9.61 -15.70
CA LEU A 33 14.94 10.92 -15.87
C LEU A 33 16.20 11.02 -15.01
N SER A 34 16.17 10.48 -13.78
CA SER A 34 17.33 10.46 -12.89
C SER A 34 18.48 9.66 -13.48
N PHE A 35 18.24 8.46 -14.03
CA PHE A 35 19.27 7.64 -14.66
C PHE A 35 19.77 8.23 -15.99
N ALA A 36 18.90 8.84 -16.79
CA ALA A 36 19.31 9.52 -18.01
C ALA A 36 20.31 10.65 -17.70
N TRP A 37 20.08 11.41 -16.62
CA TRP A 37 20.96 12.50 -16.19
C TRP A 37 22.21 12.02 -15.44
N LEU A 38 22.07 11.01 -14.58
CA LEU A 38 23.15 10.50 -13.74
C LEU A 38 24.05 9.48 -14.42
N GLU A 39 23.64 8.79 -15.47
CA GLU A 39 24.51 7.82 -16.16
C GLU A 39 24.75 8.22 -17.62
N CYS A 40 24.21 9.36 -18.05
CA CYS A 40 24.25 9.84 -19.44
C CYS A 40 23.72 8.78 -20.43
N TRP A 41 22.79 7.94 -19.98
CA TRP A 41 22.14 6.94 -20.81
C TRP A 41 21.07 7.59 -21.69
N SER A 42 20.73 6.92 -22.80
CA SER A 42 19.58 7.34 -23.59
C SER A 42 18.29 7.22 -22.76
N LEU A 43 17.26 7.99 -23.12
CA LEU A 43 15.95 7.89 -22.46
C LEU A 43 15.37 6.47 -22.56
N VAL A 44 15.62 5.78 -23.67
CA VAL A 44 15.14 4.41 -23.91
C VAL A 44 15.87 3.42 -23.00
N ASP A 45 17.19 3.51 -22.91
CA ASP A 45 18.00 2.63 -22.04
C ASP A 45 17.66 2.84 -20.57
N SER A 46 17.44 4.09 -20.17
CA SER A 46 17.05 4.46 -18.81
C SER A 46 15.66 3.94 -18.46
N LEU A 47 14.71 4.01 -19.40
CA LEU A 47 13.36 3.47 -19.22
C LEU A 47 13.39 1.95 -19.12
N TYR A 48 14.16 1.30 -19.99
CA TYR A 48 14.36 -0.14 -19.98
C TYR A 48 14.99 -0.62 -18.66
N PHE A 49 16.04 0.04 -18.16
CA PHE A 49 16.64 -0.27 -16.86
C PHE A 49 15.64 -0.08 -15.71
N THR A 50 14.90 1.02 -15.70
CA THR A 50 13.95 1.35 -14.62
C THR A 50 12.79 0.35 -14.59
N THR A 51 12.21 0.02 -15.75
CA THR A 51 11.09 -0.91 -15.86
C THR A 51 11.50 -2.35 -15.58
N SER A 52 12.64 -2.82 -16.08
CA SER A 52 13.17 -4.17 -15.79
C SER A 52 13.51 -4.35 -14.31
N THR A 53 14.03 -3.30 -13.66
CA THR A 53 14.29 -3.32 -12.21
C THR A 53 13.00 -3.31 -11.39
N LEU A 54 12.02 -2.49 -11.77
CA LEU A 54 10.71 -2.43 -11.09
C LEU A 54 9.94 -3.76 -11.23
N ALA A 55 10.03 -4.40 -12.40
CA ALA A 55 9.49 -5.73 -12.65
C ALA A 55 10.29 -6.85 -11.97
N THR A 56 11.37 -6.52 -11.26
CA THR A 56 12.28 -7.47 -10.59
C THR A 56 12.92 -8.50 -11.54
N ILE A 57 13.00 -8.18 -12.84
CA ILE A 57 13.65 -9.04 -13.84
C ILE A 57 15.17 -8.90 -13.72
N GLY A 58 15.66 -7.64 -13.76
CA GLY A 58 17.08 -7.31 -13.55
C GLY A 58 18.05 -8.03 -14.48
N PHE A 59 17.93 -7.86 -15.80
CA PHE A 59 18.78 -8.53 -16.80
C PHE A 59 20.29 -8.32 -16.59
N GLY A 60 20.71 -7.20 -15.98
CA GLY A 60 22.09 -6.93 -15.58
C GLY A 60 23.01 -6.48 -16.73
N ASP A 61 22.47 -6.31 -17.94
CA ASP A 61 23.13 -5.73 -19.09
C ASP A 61 23.47 -4.25 -18.87
N LEU A 62 22.53 -3.48 -18.33
CA LEU A 62 22.75 -2.12 -17.86
C LEU A 62 22.92 -2.09 -16.34
N ARG A 63 23.96 -1.41 -15.87
CA ARG A 63 24.26 -1.28 -14.43
C ARG A 63 24.79 0.10 -14.08
N PRO A 64 24.33 0.71 -12.97
CA PRO A 64 24.76 2.03 -12.55
C PRO A 64 26.25 2.05 -12.17
N ALA A 65 27.04 2.92 -12.79
CA ALA A 65 28.45 3.07 -12.48
C ALA A 65 28.67 3.96 -11.25
N ARG A 66 27.90 5.04 -11.10
CA ARG A 66 28.07 6.04 -10.03
C ARG A 66 27.57 5.51 -8.68
N ARG A 67 28.13 6.03 -7.58
CA ARG A 67 27.69 5.63 -6.22
C ARG A 67 26.25 6.03 -5.94
N VAL A 68 25.86 7.23 -6.38
CA VAL A 68 24.51 7.79 -6.18
C VAL A 68 23.45 6.94 -6.90
N SER A 69 23.72 6.55 -8.15
CA SER A 69 22.81 5.73 -8.95
C SER A 69 22.64 4.32 -8.39
N ARG A 70 23.68 3.73 -7.77
CA ARG A 70 23.55 2.45 -7.05
C ARG A 70 22.58 2.54 -5.88
N VAL A 71 22.69 3.60 -5.07
CA VAL A 71 21.76 3.83 -3.96
C VAL A 71 20.34 4.04 -4.48
N LEU A 72 20.18 4.80 -5.57
CA LEU A 72 18.88 4.97 -6.24
C LEU A 72 18.31 3.65 -6.73
N THR A 73 19.10 2.77 -7.34
CA THR A 73 18.65 1.44 -7.76
C THR A 73 18.20 0.59 -6.56
N SER A 74 18.90 0.66 -5.42
CA SER A 74 18.45 -0.03 -4.21
C SER A 74 17.11 0.51 -3.70
N LEU A 75 16.90 1.82 -3.71
CA LEU A 75 15.62 2.44 -3.34
C LEU A 75 14.51 2.06 -4.32
N LEU A 76 14.80 2.02 -5.61
CA LEU A 76 13.88 1.56 -6.65
C LEU A 76 13.44 0.11 -6.41
N GLY A 77 14.38 -0.77 -6.05
CA GLY A 77 14.08 -2.16 -5.73
C GLY A 77 13.14 -2.31 -4.53
N VAL A 78 13.42 -1.60 -3.43
CA VAL A 78 12.57 -1.60 -2.24
C VAL A 78 11.17 -1.04 -2.55
N ALA A 79 11.10 0.07 -3.29
CA ALA A 79 9.83 0.67 -3.70
C ALA A 79 9.02 -0.26 -4.63
N GLY A 80 9.69 -0.94 -5.56
CA GLY A 80 9.07 -1.91 -6.48
C GLY A 80 8.44 -3.08 -5.75
N VAL A 81 9.17 -3.70 -4.81
CA VAL A 81 8.64 -4.80 -3.99
C VAL A 81 7.45 -4.34 -3.14
N GLY A 82 7.53 -3.15 -2.53
CA GLY A 82 6.41 -2.60 -1.76
C GLY A 82 5.16 -2.35 -2.62
N LEU A 83 5.33 -1.84 -3.83
CA LEU A 83 4.23 -1.57 -4.76
C LEU A 83 3.57 -2.86 -5.26
N LEU A 84 4.37 -3.86 -5.66
CA LEU A 84 3.87 -5.17 -6.08
C LEU A 84 3.19 -5.91 -4.93
N GLY A 85 3.79 -5.92 -3.74
CA GLY A 85 3.21 -6.54 -2.55
C GLY A 85 1.89 -5.88 -2.13
N GLY A 86 1.82 -4.55 -2.17
CA GLY A 86 0.59 -3.80 -1.91
C GLY A 86 -0.53 -4.12 -2.91
N LEU A 87 -0.19 -4.24 -4.20
CA LEU A 87 -1.14 -4.61 -5.25
C LEU A 87 -1.71 -6.02 -5.02
N VAL A 88 -0.84 -6.99 -4.72
CA VAL A 88 -1.25 -8.38 -4.43
C VAL A 88 -2.10 -8.44 -3.16
N SER A 89 -1.75 -7.69 -2.11
CA SER A 89 -2.54 -7.63 -0.88
C SER A 89 -3.93 -7.06 -1.13
N ALA A 90 -4.04 -6.00 -1.94
CA ALA A 90 -5.33 -5.38 -2.28
C ALA A 90 -6.23 -6.32 -3.07
N THR A 91 -5.69 -7.07 -4.05
CA THR A 91 -6.47 -8.04 -4.81
C THR A 91 -6.86 -9.23 -3.94
N LEU A 92 -5.93 -9.76 -3.14
CA LEU A 92 -6.21 -10.88 -2.23
C LEU A 92 -7.28 -10.53 -1.19
N ALA A 93 -7.27 -9.29 -0.69
CA ALA A 93 -8.29 -8.79 0.24
C ALA A 93 -9.68 -8.71 -0.39
N GLU A 94 -9.79 -8.60 -1.72
CA GLU A 94 -11.06 -8.70 -2.44
C GLU A 94 -11.51 -10.17 -2.52
N TRP A 95 -10.60 -11.06 -2.94
CA TRP A 95 -10.89 -12.48 -3.12
C TRP A 95 -11.31 -13.19 -1.83
N THR A 96 -10.80 -12.73 -0.68
CA THR A 96 -11.06 -13.35 0.63
C THR A 96 -12.31 -12.80 1.32
N ARG A 97 -13.00 -11.79 0.77
CA ARG A 97 -14.21 -11.27 1.42
C ARG A 97 -15.29 -12.35 1.42
N PRO A 98 -15.86 -12.70 2.59
CA PRO A 98 -16.99 -13.62 2.62
C PRO A 98 -18.13 -13.05 1.78
N THR A 99 -18.58 -13.81 0.79
CA THR A 99 -19.86 -13.55 0.14
C THR A 99 -20.93 -13.68 1.22
N ALA A 100 -21.62 -12.58 1.53
CA ALA A 100 -22.77 -12.65 2.43
C ALA A 100 -23.76 -13.64 1.79
N PRO A 101 -24.04 -14.79 2.43
CA PRO A 101 -25.11 -15.66 1.97
C PRO A 101 -26.39 -14.84 2.01
N ASP A 102 -27.21 -14.94 0.97
CA ASP A 102 -28.48 -14.22 0.82
C ASP A 102 -29.20 -14.18 2.16
N ALA A 103 -29.30 -13.00 2.78
CA ALA A 103 -29.90 -12.86 4.09
C ALA A 103 -31.39 -13.17 3.97
N PRO A 104 -31.90 -14.26 4.59
CA PRO A 104 -33.34 -14.46 4.63
C PRO A 104 -33.96 -13.38 5.52
N GLU A 105 -35.02 -12.75 4.99
CA GLU A 105 -36.14 -12.17 5.73
C GLU A 105 -35.80 -11.42 7.05
N ARG A 106 -35.18 -10.24 6.95
CA ARG A 106 -35.13 -9.28 8.07
C ARG A 106 -36.27 -8.26 7.99
N LEU A 107 -37.52 -8.73 7.92
CA LEU A 107 -38.71 -7.88 8.15
C LEU A 107 -39.44 -8.20 9.46
N ASP A 108 -39.07 -9.27 10.15
CA ASP A 108 -39.82 -9.73 11.34
C ASP A 108 -39.14 -9.31 12.66
N THR A 109 -37.84 -9.00 12.62
CA THR A 109 -37.04 -8.73 13.83
C THR A 109 -36.82 -7.25 14.13
N GLN A 110 -37.23 -6.34 13.23
CA GLN A 110 -37.14 -4.89 13.49
C GLN A 110 -38.39 -4.30 14.15
N SER A 111 -39.52 -5.00 14.10
CA SER A 111 -40.72 -4.64 14.87
C SER A 111 -40.57 -4.93 16.37
N ALA A 112 -39.58 -5.75 16.77
CA ALA A 112 -39.09 -5.86 18.14
C ALA A 112 -38.11 -4.70 18.47
N SER A 113 -38.60 -3.49 18.28
CA SER A 113 -38.08 -2.30 18.91
C SER A 113 -38.01 -2.47 20.44
N ALA A 114 -37.19 -1.61 21.05
CA ALA A 114 -37.42 -1.08 22.39
C ALA A 114 -37.07 -1.98 23.59
N SER A 115 -35.79 -1.99 24.01
CA SER A 115 -35.38 -1.78 25.42
C SER A 115 -33.91 -2.19 25.70
N ARG A 116 -32.97 -1.29 25.41
CA ARG A 116 -31.65 -1.17 26.10
C ARG A 116 -30.90 -0.04 25.40
N THR A 117 -31.25 1.23 25.64
CA THR A 117 -30.81 2.02 26.81
C THR A 117 -29.52 1.47 27.43
N GLY A 118 -28.39 2.04 27.05
CA GLY A 118 -27.08 1.61 27.53
C GLY A 118 -25.92 2.49 27.06
N SER A 119 -25.80 3.68 27.66
CA SER A 119 -24.58 4.48 27.76
C SER A 119 -24.11 5.30 26.53
N LEU A 120 -24.78 6.44 26.32
CA LEU A 120 -24.18 7.59 25.62
C LEU A 120 -22.88 8.09 26.28
N ALA A 121 -22.67 7.78 27.57
CA ALA A 121 -21.45 8.11 28.32
C ALA A 121 -20.18 7.36 27.83
N ALA A 122 -20.31 6.14 27.28
CA ALA A 122 -19.16 5.36 26.81
C ALA A 122 -18.58 5.89 25.49
N ARG A 123 -19.36 6.65 24.70
CA ARG A 123 -18.96 7.15 23.38
C ARG A 123 -18.26 8.51 23.40
N LEU A 124 -18.32 9.25 24.52
CA LEU A 124 -17.72 10.59 24.64
C LEU A 124 -16.35 10.61 25.33
N LEU A 125 -15.99 9.58 26.10
CA LEU A 125 -14.71 9.50 26.82
C LEU A 125 -13.68 8.52 26.20
N GLY A 126 -13.99 7.91 25.05
CA GLY A 126 -13.12 6.90 24.41
C GLY A 126 -11.88 7.46 23.69
N TRP A 127 -11.83 8.77 23.43
CA TRP A 127 -10.73 9.41 22.70
C TRP A 127 -9.61 9.94 23.61
N ALA A 128 -9.79 9.92 24.93
CA ALA A 128 -8.86 10.54 25.89
C ALA A 128 -7.80 9.57 26.48
N ARG A 129 -7.71 8.32 25.99
CA ARG A 129 -6.84 7.28 26.56
C ARG A 129 -6.04 6.53 25.49
N LEU A 130 -5.32 7.25 24.63
CA LEU A 130 -4.26 6.68 23.78
C LEU A 130 -3.05 7.60 23.61
N GLU A 131 -2.70 8.38 24.64
CA GLU A 131 -1.34 8.95 24.77
C GLU A 131 -0.75 8.58 26.13
N ILE A 132 -0.23 7.35 26.23
CA ILE A 132 0.82 7.04 27.19
C ILE A 132 2.11 6.98 26.38
N TRP A 133 2.71 8.15 26.23
CA TRP A 133 4.08 8.33 25.77
C TRP A 133 5.00 7.80 26.88
N ASP A 134 5.67 6.68 26.63
CA ASP A 134 6.73 6.17 27.49
C ASP A 134 8.03 6.94 27.17
N PRO A 135 8.56 7.77 28.08
CA PRO A 135 9.76 8.58 27.85
C PRO A 135 11.05 7.74 27.74
N SER A 136 10.98 6.44 28.02
CA SER A 136 12.16 5.58 28.22
C SER A 136 12.70 4.97 26.93
N CYS A 137 11.94 5.01 25.84
CA CYS A 137 12.32 4.37 24.58
C CYS A 137 13.05 5.38 23.69
N GLY A 138 14.39 5.36 23.76
CA GLY A 138 15.25 6.14 22.87
C GLY A 138 14.91 5.85 21.41
N ILE A 139 14.33 6.84 20.73
CA ILE A 139 13.96 6.77 19.32
C ILE A 139 15.25 6.66 18.50
N ARG A 140 15.65 5.44 18.14
CA ARG A 140 16.44 5.23 16.92
C ARG A 140 15.45 5.30 15.76
N LEU A 141 15.28 6.50 15.20
CA LEU A 141 14.62 6.65 13.90
C LEU A 141 15.37 5.77 12.91
N ALA A 142 14.72 4.69 12.49
CA ALA A 142 15.27 3.86 11.43
C ALA A 142 15.29 4.70 10.14
N PRO A 143 16.40 4.70 9.36
CA PRO A 143 16.57 5.56 8.19
C PRO A 143 15.44 5.48 7.16
N TRP A 144 14.71 4.37 7.15
CA TRP A 144 13.61 4.11 6.23
C TRP A 144 12.34 4.92 6.54
N ALA A 145 12.16 5.43 7.77
CA ALA A 145 10.98 6.21 8.15
C ALA A 145 10.95 7.60 7.47
N GLN A 146 12.11 8.21 7.24
CA GLN A 146 12.23 9.48 6.49
C GLN A 146 11.98 9.29 5.00
N VAL A 147 12.36 8.15 4.45
CA VAL A 147 12.11 7.81 3.04
C VAL A 147 10.61 7.57 2.82
N ALA A 148 9.92 6.86 3.72
CA ALA A 148 8.48 6.60 3.59
C ALA A 148 7.63 7.88 3.60
N ALA A 149 8.00 8.87 4.42
CA ALA A 149 7.31 10.16 4.51
C ALA A 149 7.43 11.02 3.24
N LEU A 150 8.53 10.91 2.49
CA LEU A 150 8.75 11.66 1.25
C LEU A 150 7.94 11.12 0.07
N PHE A 151 7.57 9.82 0.09
CA PHE A 151 6.85 9.17 -1.01
C PHE A 151 5.34 9.03 -0.79
N GLY A 152 4.78 9.61 0.29
CA GLY A 152 3.34 9.60 0.55
C GLY A 152 2.73 8.20 0.73
N ILE A 153 3.56 7.19 1.01
CA ILE A 153 3.13 5.83 1.30
C ILE A 153 2.70 5.80 2.76
N GLY A 154 1.39 5.64 3.00
CA GLY A 154 0.84 5.48 4.34
C GLY A 154 1.55 4.32 5.06
N VAL A 155 2.26 4.63 6.14
CA VAL A 155 2.99 3.66 6.94
C VAL A 155 1.98 2.86 7.78
N VAL A 156 1.69 1.62 7.39
CA VAL A 156 1.13 0.65 8.33
C VAL A 156 2.29 0.22 9.22
N GLY A 157 2.34 0.77 10.43
CA GLY A 157 3.40 0.51 11.39
C GLY A 157 3.43 -0.97 11.79
N PHE A 158 4.48 -1.68 11.38
CA PHE A 158 4.83 -2.98 11.93
C PHE A 158 5.57 -2.73 13.25
N LYS A 159 4.94 -3.05 14.39
CA LYS A 159 5.64 -3.13 15.68
C LYS A 159 6.36 -4.47 15.73
N ALA A 160 7.69 -4.44 15.79
CA ALA A 160 8.49 -5.54 16.31
C ALA A 160 8.99 -5.11 17.69
N CYS A 161 8.55 -5.82 18.73
CA CYS A 161 9.25 -5.86 20.02
C CYS A 161 10.37 -6.89 19.92
#